data_AF-A0A8J3IBW2-F1
#
_entry.id   AF-A0A8J3IBW2-F1
#
_cell.length_a   1.000
_cell.length_b   1.000
_cell.length_c   1.000
_cell.angle_alpha   90.00
_cell.angle_beta   90.00
_cell.angle_gamma   90.00
#
_symmetry.space_group_name_H-M   'P 1'
#
loop_
_entity.id
_entity.type
_entity.pdbx_description
1 polymer ?
#
loop_
_entity_poly.entity_id
_entity_poly.type
_entity_poly.pdbx_seq_one_letter_code
_entity_poly.pdbx_strand_id
1 'polypeptide(L)'
;MPRRRTNLERLQVGAWRELLDVVDVRILQAPSLDWDQVDGRAIRYLKESVAGTAWINPLALMVGVLLTSARLNVATVLSRLYGMHVRWQDLFARYQLRTFADWDPCEHLPRYLNDEVCADSVKTKQDFLFWYRSSADHMHDYVRALPADLQAIYGQWEFPLLPRGIDHQLDRMAEVIEDQRHRRQVETDALTPHFAKLRGEAHLRWNQLFRLRTKVGEVIALVTSGQASCPVAFSYEETHPRQRVHARLWDRRSFVLAHADQYSRATGWEARRQIRAFRPGNNTYFLEVVGTELLDDPSPGLMSEQFLWFGDVLRYDLLSEGPCLGTPEEVKRKQAYLHSWGYEIERRCKPFSSGIAGLLAWPFEQANFLRKAQARAQGPLLLVEPLFAAVTFGLAALDFFTTTGARMNELLQVRLTADCLYTMVVEGTQRLLVRLLPKGMTRLAEYVVGPETRRHFERVALMLQDHYGLRPGEPVPAVAFCKHHGRAALFPGHHPYLFQYGGQHLSPSAITACLRFLCHGMVFETVEGKAVVLKAHLLRHVFATHIHHVEQVPLDIVAVLLHQKNTRVTGYYAAPPWHQVLTSANVILDRFATHLGSLDEAFVRAPAELQRQYEEAKERVGTLAKVPGGDCTCL
;
A
#
# COMPACT_ATOMS: atom_id res chain seq x y z
N MET A 1 43.50 5.52 5.74
CA MET A 1 42.50 5.63 6.83
C MET A 1 41.38 4.62 6.58
N PRO A 2 41.06 3.71 7.50
CA PRO A 2 40.00 2.72 7.27
C PRO A 2 38.64 3.38 7.47
N ARG A 3 37.77 3.24 6.46
CA ARG A 3 36.35 3.65 6.52
C ARG A 3 35.68 2.97 7.70
N ARG A 4 35.08 3.76 8.61
CA ARG A 4 34.25 3.23 9.69
C ARG A 4 33.02 2.54 9.07
N ARG A 5 33.05 1.21 9.11
CA ARG A 5 31.91 0.35 8.77
C ARG A 5 30.70 0.68 9.67
N THR A 6 29.52 0.73 9.08
CA THR A 6 28.27 1.01 9.80
C THR A 6 27.84 -0.20 10.64
N ASN A 7 27.03 -0.01 11.68
CA ASN A 7 26.59 -1.08 12.60
C ASN A 7 25.89 -2.28 11.90
N LEU A 8 25.44 -2.14 10.65
CA LEU A 8 24.86 -3.21 9.84
C LEU A 8 25.89 -4.14 9.20
N GLU A 9 27.07 -3.64 8.83
CA GLU A 9 28.17 -4.48 8.34
C GLU A 9 28.76 -5.37 9.45
N ARG A 10 28.45 -5.07 10.72
CA ARG A 10 28.82 -5.92 11.87
C ARG A 10 27.80 -7.03 12.17
N LEU A 11 26.57 -6.94 11.63
CA LEU A 11 25.51 -7.92 11.84
C LEU A 11 25.37 -8.93 10.68
N GLN A 12 26.01 -8.71 9.53
CA GLN A 12 25.98 -9.63 8.38
C GLN A 12 27.12 -10.64 8.34
N VAL A 13 28.29 -10.31 8.89
CA VAL A 13 29.45 -11.20 8.86
C VAL A 13 29.15 -12.47 9.66
N GLY A 14 29.09 -13.61 8.98
CA GLY A 14 28.83 -14.91 9.61
C GLY A 14 27.37 -15.24 9.91
N ALA A 15 26.38 -14.48 9.42
CA ALA A 15 24.97 -14.85 9.57
C ALA A 15 24.66 -16.22 8.92
N TRP A 16 25.38 -16.57 7.86
CA TRP A 16 25.25 -17.86 7.18
C TRP A 16 25.67 -19.05 8.05
N ARG A 17 26.42 -18.84 9.14
CA ARG A 17 26.81 -19.91 10.08
C ARG A 17 25.60 -20.58 10.72
N GLU A 18 24.45 -19.90 10.75
CA GLU A 18 23.19 -20.48 11.18
C GLU A 18 22.69 -21.64 10.29
N LEU A 19 23.28 -21.84 9.10
CA LEU A 19 22.97 -22.93 8.18
C LEU A 19 23.86 -24.16 8.36
N LEU A 20 24.90 -24.12 9.21
CA LEU A 20 25.87 -25.22 9.37
C LEU A 20 25.22 -26.55 9.77
N ASP A 21 24.12 -26.50 10.53
CA ASP A 21 23.39 -27.69 11.00
C ASP A 21 22.22 -28.08 10.09
N VAL A 22 21.99 -27.34 8.99
CA VAL A 22 20.79 -27.45 8.14
C VAL A 22 21.12 -27.76 6.69
N VAL A 23 22.23 -27.22 6.18
CA VAL A 23 22.69 -27.35 4.81
C VAL A 23 24.01 -28.13 4.82
N ASP A 24 24.25 -28.94 3.80
CA ASP A 24 25.54 -29.63 3.65
C ASP A 24 26.69 -28.60 3.64
N VAL A 25 27.64 -28.78 4.55
CA VAL A 25 28.75 -27.82 4.77
C VAL A 25 29.54 -27.54 3.50
N ARG A 26 29.59 -28.51 2.56
CA ARG A 26 30.29 -28.34 1.27
C ARG A 26 29.65 -27.22 0.44
N ILE A 27 28.33 -27.02 0.50
CA ILE A 27 27.65 -25.90 -0.18
C ILE A 27 28.07 -24.56 0.41
N LEU A 28 28.24 -24.49 1.72
CA LEU A 28 28.68 -23.27 2.42
C LEU A 28 30.17 -22.96 2.15
N GLN A 29 30.93 -23.96 1.71
CA GLN A 29 32.34 -23.87 1.35
C GLN A 29 32.57 -23.88 -0.18
N ALA A 30 31.49 -23.75 -0.96
CA ALA A 30 31.57 -23.86 -2.40
C ALA A 30 32.46 -22.76 -3.01
N PRO A 31 33.38 -23.10 -3.94
CA PRO A 31 34.28 -22.12 -4.52
C PRO A 31 33.52 -20.97 -5.18
N SER A 32 34.04 -19.76 -5.06
CA SER A 32 33.45 -18.56 -5.68
C SER A 32 32.05 -18.18 -5.19
N LEU A 33 31.52 -18.84 -4.15
CA LEU A 33 30.30 -18.41 -3.46
C LEU A 33 30.67 -17.70 -2.15
N ASP A 34 30.44 -16.38 -2.11
CA ASP A 34 30.69 -15.57 -0.91
C ASP A 34 29.42 -15.46 -0.07
N TRP A 35 29.26 -16.37 0.89
CA TRP A 35 28.10 -16.42 1.78
C TRP A 35 27.98 -15.21 2.71
N ASP A 36 29.03 -14.41 2.91
CA ASP A 36 28.92 -13.14 3.63
C ASP A 36 28.18 -12.06 2.81
N GLN A 37 28.01 -12.25 1.49
CA GLN A 37 27.20 -11.37 0.62
C GLN A 37 25.73 -11.81 0.52
N VAL A 38 25.37 -12.99 1.05
CA VAL A 38 23.99 -13.49 1.00
C VAL A 38 23.13 -12.73 2.00
N ASP A 39 21.98 -12.22 1.55
CA ASP A 39 21.06 -11.46 2.39
C ASP A 39 20.49 -12.34 3.51
N GLY A 40 20.55 -11.83 4.76
CA GLY A 40 20.08 -12.55 5.94
C GLY A 40 18.62 -13.02 5.90
N ARG A 41 17.77 -12.40 5.07
CA ARG A 41 16.39 -12.89 4.83
C ARG A 41 16.37 -14.24 4.14
N ALA A 42 17.26 -14.47 3.17
CA ALA A 42 17.34 -15.75 2.46
C ALA A 42 17.87 -16.85 3.40
N ILE A 43 18.90 -16.53 4.20
CA ILE A 43 19.48 -17.41 5.22
C ILE A 43 18.40 -17.83 6.22
N ARG A 44 17.70 -16.85 6.81
CA ARG A 44 16.62 -17.11 7.77
C ARG A 44 15.53 -17.99 7.17
N TYR A 45 15.11 -17.71 5.93
CA TYR A 45 14.06 -18.50 5.29
C TYR A 45 14.47 -19.95 5.04
N LEU A 46 15.70 -20.18 4.55
CA LEU A 46 16.24 -21.54 4.37
C LEU A 46 16.21 -22.31 5.70
N LYS A 47 16.64 -21.67 6.79
CA LYS A 47 16.66 -22.27 8.13
C LYS A 47 15.27 -22.53 8.70
N GLU A 48 14.38 -21.56 8.64
CA GLU A 48 13.10 -21.61 9.35
C GLU A 48 11.99 -22.32 8.55
N SER A 49 12.03 -22.25 7.21
CA SER A 49 10.94 -22.75 6.35
C SER A 49 11.34 -23.96 5.51
N VAL A 50 12.61 -24.05 5.10
CA VAL A 50 13.08 -25.07 4.15
C VAL A 50 13.80 -26.22 4.85
N ALA A 51 14.28 -26.03 6.08
CA ALA A 51 14.99 -27.06 6.85
C ALA A 51 14.21 -28.38 6.93
N GLY A 52 14.92 -29.49 6.76
CA GLY A 52 14.33 -30.84 6.79
C GLY A 52 13.59 -31.27 5.52
N THR A 53 13.56 -30.43 4.48
CA THR A 53 12.96 -30.80 3.19
C THR A 53 13.97 -31.47 2.25
N ALA A 54 13.47 -32.27 1.30
CA ALA A 54 14.31 -32.98 0.32
C ALA A 54 15.15 -32.05 -0.57
N TRP A 55 14.73 -30.79 -0.75
CA TRP A 55 15.33 -29.81 -1.66
C TRP A 55 16.11 -28.68 -0.93
N ILE A 56 16.41 -28.83 0.38
CA ILE A 56 17.15 -27.81 1.14
C ILE A 56 18.52 -27.49 0.53
N ASN A 57 19.28 -28.53 0.18
CA ASN A 57 20.61 -28.40 -0.40
C ASN A 57 20.56 -27.80 -1.83
N PRO A 58 19.70 -28.30 -2.74
CA PRO A 58 19.46 -27.65 -4.03
C PRO A 58 19.07 -26.16 -3.91
N LEU A 59 18.15 -25.79 -3.02
CA LEU A 59 17.76 -24.39 -2.84
C LEU A 59 18.89 -23.54 -2.22
N ALA A 60 19.68 -24.08 -1.30
CA ALA A 60 20.81 -23.38 -0.73
C ALA A 60 21.88 -23.09 -1.79
N LEU A 61 22.22 -24.09 -2.61
CA LEU A 61 23.15 -23.91 -3.73
C LEU A 61 22.61 -22.88 -4.73
N MET A 62 21.32 -22.95 -5.10
CA MET A 62 20.68 -21.95 -5.94
C MET A 62 20.81 -20.54 -5.36
N VAL A 63 20.50 -20.34 -4.07
CA VAL A 63 20.59 -19.02 -3.43
C VAL A 63 22.01 -18.47 -3.47
N GLY A 64 23.01 -19.29 -3.14
CA GLY A 64 24.42 -18.92 -3.22
C GLY A 64 24.80 -18.50 -4.64
N VAL A 65 24.56 -19.37 -5.62
CA VAL A 65 24.86 -19.10 -7.03
C VAL A 65 24.20 -17.82 -7.53
N LEU A 66 22.90 -17.64 -7.29
CA LEU A 66 22.16 -16.51 -7.84
C LEU A 66 22.58 -15.17 -7.23
N LEU A 67 22.93 -15.13 -5.94
CA LEU A 67 23.32 -13.88 -5.26
C LEU A 67 24.79 -13.52 -5.45
N THR A 68 25.69 -14.51 -5.45
CA THR A 68 27.14 -14.23 -5.41
C THR A 68 27.78 -14.36 -6.79
N SER A 69 27.42 -15.41 -7.55
CA SER A 69 27.97 -15.68 -8.88
C SER A 69 27.22 -14.90 -9.96
N ALA A 70 25.91 -15.10 -10.07
CA ALA A 70 25.06 -14.42 -11.06
C ALA A 70 24.69 -12.98 -10.67
N ARG A 71 24.93 -12.59 -9.39
CA ARG A 71 24.70 -11.25 -8.84
C ARG A 71 23.30 -10.69 -9.11
N LEU A 72 22.29 -11.55 -9.04
CA LEU A 72 20.90 -11.14 -9.17
C LEU A 72 20.46 -10.32 -7.95
N ASN A 73 19.46 -9.47 -8.16
CA ASN A 73 18.87 -8.69 -7.08
C ASN A 73 18.24 -9.61 -6.02
N VAL A 74 18.47 -9.29 -4.74
CA VAL A 74 17.96 -10.05 -3.59
C VAL A 74 16.45 -10.32 -3.66
N ALA A 75 15.65 -9.34 -4.08
CA ALA A 75 14.20 -9.52 -4.19
C ALA A 75 13.82 -10.58 -5.23
N THR A 76 14.57 -10.67 -6.33
CA THR A 76 14.39 -11.71 -7.36
C THR A 76 14.71 -13.08 -6.78
N VAL A 77 15.83 -13.22 -6.07
CA VAL A 77 16.23 -14.51 -5.49
C VAL A 77 15.26 -14.96 -4.40
N LEU A 78 14.82 -14.07 -3.50
CA LEU A 78 13.81 -14.39 -2.49
C LEU A 78 12.48 -14.84 -3.13
N SER A 79 12.04 -14.17 -4.20
CA SER A 79 10.81 -14.56 -4.90
C SER A 79 10.91 -15.97 -5.50
N ARG A 80 12.06 -16.30 -6.10
CA ARG A 80 12.33 -17.65 -6.63
C ARG A 80 12.39 -18.68 -5.51
N LEU A 81 13.12 -18.40 -4.43
CA LEU A 81 13.24 -19.26 -3.26
C LEU A 81 11.87 -19.63 -2.68
N TYR A 82 11.02 -18.62 -2.44
CA TYR A 82 9.70 -18.82 -1.87
C TYR A 82 8.79 -19.59 -2.84
N GLY A 83 8.78 -19.16 -4.11
CA GLY A 83 7.97 -19.78 -5.15
C GLY A 83 8.31 -21.25 -5.36
N MET A 84 9.60 -21.57 -5.49
CA MET A 84 10.04 -22.96 -5.68
C MET A 84 9.77 -23.81 -4.45
N HIS A 85 10.07 -23.31 -3.25
CA HIS A 85 9.84 -24.06 -2.01
C HIS A 85 8.37 -24.45 -1.84
N VAL A 86 7.45 -23.49 -1.97
CA VAL A 86 6.01 -23.74 -1.80
C VAL A 86 5.49 -24.69 -2.90
N ARG A 87 5.99 -24.56 -4.13
CA ARG A 87 5.60 -25.45 -5.22
C ARG A 87 6.14 -26.86 -5.05
N TRP A 88 7.38 -27.04 -4.62
CA TRP A 88 7.90 -28.38 -4.33
C TRP A 88 7.25 -29.03 -3.13
N GLN A 89 6.83 -28.29 -2.11
CA GLN A 89 6.00 -28.85 -1.03
C GLN A 89 4.74 -29.52 -1.59
N ASP A 90 4.02 -28.83 -2.48
CA ASP A 90 2.79 -29.36 -3.07
C ASP A 90 3.08 -30.50 -4.07
N LEU A 91 4.09 -30.33 -4.94
CA LEU A 91 4.40 -31.30 -6.00
C LEU A 91 5.01 -32.60 -5.46
N PHE A 92 5.90 -32.54 -4.47
CA PHE A 92 6.49 -33.74 -3.88
C PHE A 92 5.42 -34.57 -3.17
N ALA A 93 4.51 -33.91 -2.44
CA ALA A 93 3.38 -34.60 -1.83
C ALA A 93 2.44 -35.21 -2.88
N ARG A 94 2.12 -34.45 -3.94
CA ARG A 94 1.18 -34.87 -5.00
C ARG A 94 1.72 -36.00 -5.87
N TYR A 95 3.01 -35.96 -6.21
CA TYR A 95 3.67 -36.97 -7.05
C TYR A 95 4.41 -38.03 -6.24
N GLN A 96 4.27 -38.00 -4.91
CA GLN A 96 4.84 -38.99 -3.98
C GLN A 96 6.37 -39.10 -4.06
N LEU A 97 7.04 -37.96 -4.32
CA LEU A 97 8.50 -37.87 -4.39
C LEU A 97 9.08 -37.79 -2.97
N ARG A 98 10.15 -38.55 -2.70
CA ARG A 98 10.75 -38.65 -1.35
C ARG A 98 12.05 -37.88 -1.26
N THR A 99 12.83 -37.88 -2.33
CA THR A 99 14.14 -37.22 -2.41
C THR A 99 14.18 -36.32 -3.63
N PHE A 100 15.10 -35.35 -3.65
CA PHE A 100 15.26 -34.50 -4.83
C PHE A 100 15.79 -35.26 -6.06
N ALA A 101 16.41 -36.43 -5.87
CA ALA A 101 16.81 -37.30 -6.97
C ALA A 101 15.60 -37.90 -7.72
N ASP A 102 14.43 -37.98 -7.08
CA ASP A 102 13.20 -38.43 -7.71
C ASP A 102 12.60 -37.36 -8.65
N TRP A 103 13.08 -36.10 -8.56
CA TRP A 103 12.57 -35.01 -9.38
C TRP A 103 13.14 -35.06 -10.81
N ASP A 104 12.34 -35.58 -11.74
CA ASP A 104 12.59 -35.45 -13.18
C ASP A 104 11.78 -34.28 -13.78
N PRO A 105 12.41 -33.17 -14.24
CA PRO A 105 11.69 -32.08 -14.88
C PRO A 105 11.02 -32.48 -16.20
N CYS A 106 11.47 -33.53 -16.89
CA CYS A 106 10.87 -33.99 -18.14
C CYS A 106 9.53 -34.70 -17.91
N GLU A 107 9.37 -35.35 -16.76
CA GLU A 107 8.10 -35.97 -16.37
C GLU A 107 7.21 -34.99 -15.60
N HIS A 108 7.76 -34.36 -14.56
CA HIS A 108 6.96 -33.66 -13.56
C HIS A 108 6.52 -32.27 -14.00
N LEU A 109 7.31 -31.53 -14.80
CA LEU A 109 6.88 -30.22 -15.28
C LEU A 109 5.72 -30.33 -16.27
N PRO A 110 5.77 -31.16 -17.34
CA PRO A 110 4.61 -31.33 -18.22
C PRO A 110 3.37 -31.81 -17.45
N ARG A 111 3.54 -32.73 -16.50
CA ARG A 111 2.44 -33.20 -15.65
C ARG A 111 1.82 -32.06 -14.85
N TYR A 112 2.62 -31.22 -14.19
CA TYR A 112 2.15 -30.09 -13.40
C TYR A 112 1.49 -29.00 -14.26
N LEU A 113 2.12 -28.64 -15.38
CA LEU A 113 1.63 -27.61 -16.28
C LEU A 113 0.25 -27.97 -16.86
N ASN A 114 0.01 -29.27 -17.12
CA ASN A 114 -1.24 -29.78 -17.66
C ASN A 114 -2.23 -30.33 -16.60
N ASP A 115 -1.90 -30.28 -15.30
CA ASP A 115 -2.79 -30.77 -14.24
C ASP A 115 -3.98 -29.80 -14.03
N GLU A 116 -5.15 -30.14 -14.58
CA GLU A 116 -6.39 -29.36 -14.44
C GLU A 116 -6.95 -29.39 -13.00
N VAL A 117 -6.58 -30.38 -12.20
CA VAL A 117 -6.99 -30.53 -10.80
C VAL A 117 -6.07 -29.70 -9.88
N CYS A 118 -4.97 -29.16 -10.39
CA CYS A 118 -4.11 -28.26 -9.65
C CYS A 118 -4.75 -26.87 -9.57
N ALA A 119 -4.96 -26.36 -8.36
CA ALA A 119 -5.58 -25.04 -8.13
C ALA A 119 -4.70 -23.85 -8.59
N ASP A 120 -3.45 -24.08 -8.97
CA ASP A 120 -2.56 -23.02 -9.43
C ASP A 120 -2.98 -22.47 -10.80
N SER A 121 -2.97 -21.13 -10.91
CA SER A 121 -3.25 -20.45 -12.18
C SER A 121 -2.20 -20.78 -13.26
N VAL A 122 -2.56 -20.63 -14.54
CA VAL A 122 -1.61 -20.74 -15.67
C VAL A 122 -0.39 -19.84 -15.46
N LYS A 123 -0.59 -18.62 -14.94
CA LYS A 123 0.52 -17.71 -14.59
C LYS A 123 1.45 -18.31 -13.55
N THR A 124 0.91 -18.86 -12.45
CA THR A 124 1.70 -19.46 -11.37
C THR A 124 2.52 -20.65 -11.89
N LYS A 125 1.90 -21.47 -12.74
CA LYS A 125 2.54 -22.59 -13.43
C LYS A 125 3.70 -22.14 -14.31
N GLN A 126 3.48 -21.10 -15.12
CA GLN A 126 4.50 -20.54 -16.03
C GLN A 126 5.62 -19.79 -15.28
N ASP A 127 5.31 -19.07 -14.20
CA ASP A 127 6.31 -18.43 -13.33
C ASP A 127 7.24 -19.49 -12.72
N PHE A 128 6.68 -20.61 -12.23
CA PHE A 128 7.47 -21.73 -11.71
C PHE A 128 8.39 -22.33 -12.78
N LEU A 129 7.89 -22.58 -13.99
CA LEU A 129 8.70 -23.08 -15.12
C LEU A 129 9.85 -22.11 -15.44
N PHE A 130 9.56 -20.82 -15.55
CA PHE A 130 10.55 -19.79 -15.85
C PHE A 130 11.63 -19.71 -14.75
N TRP A 131 11.22 -19.72 -13.48
CA TRP A 131 12.15 -19.70 -12.36
C TRP A 131 13.01 -20.96 -12.33
N TYR A 132 12.40 -22.14 -12.50
CA TYR A 132 13.11 -23.41 -12.53
C TYR A 132 14.20 -23.40 -13.60
N ARG A 133 13.84 -23.08 -14.85
CA ARG A 133 14.76 -22.99 -15.97
C ARG A 133 15.90 -22.02 -15.69
N SER A 134 15.58 -20.77 -15.38
CA SER A 134 16.60 -19.74 -15.18
C SER A 134 17.54 -20.07 -14.01
N SER A 135 17.03 -20.69 -12.95
CA SER A 135 17.88 -21.14 -11.84
C SER A 135 18.74 -22.35 -12.22
N ALA A 136 18.18 -23.32 -12.95
CA ALA A 136 18.91 -24.49 -13.43
C ALA A 136 20.06 -24.08 -14.38
N ASP A 137 19.80 -23.17 -15.33
CA ASP A 137 20.82 -22.64 -16.23
C ASP A 137 21.97 -21.97 -15.44
N HIS A 138 21.66 -21.11 -14.46
CA HIS A 138 22.69 -20.46 -13.64
C HIS A 138 23.49 -21.43 -12.77
N MET A 139 22.83 -22.44 -12.21
CA MET A 139 23.50 -23.49 -11.43
C MET A 139 24.40 -24.34 -12.31
N HIS A 140 23.93 -24.70 -13.51
CA HIS A 140 24.70 -25.44 -14.49
C HIS A 140 25.96 -24.70 -14.92
N ASP A 141 25.82 -23.42 -15.29
CA ASP A 141 26.94 -22.57 -15.68
C ASP A 141 27.98 -22.47 -14.54
N TYR A 142 27.51 -22.34 -13.30
CA TYR A 142 28.37 -22.34 -12.13
C TYR A 142 29.11 -23.67 -11.93
N VAL A 143 28.38 -24.81 -11.92
CA VAL A 143 28.98 -26.14 -11.71
C VAL A 143 30.00 -26.43 -12.81
N ARG A 144 29.67 -26.14 -14.08
CA ARG A 144 30.60 -26.37 -15.21
C ARG A 144 31.85 -25.50 -15.17
N ALA A 145 31.81 -24.36 -14.50
CA ALA A 145 32.99 -23.51 -14.30
C ALA A 145 33.94 -24.06 -13.22
N LEU A 146 33.53 -25.05 -12.42
CA LEU A 146 34.36 -25.67 -11.40
C LEU A 146 35.31 -26.73 -11.99
N PRO A 147 36.42 -27.04 -11.30
CA PRO A 147 37.26 -28.21 -11.57
C PRO A 147 36.46 -29.53 -11.60
N ALA A 148 36.90 -30.51 -12.40
CA ALA A 148 36.16 -31.75 -12.67
C ALA A 148 35.86 -32.60 -11.41
N ASP A 149 36.75 -32.59 -10.43
CA ASP A 149 36.57 -33.23 -9.14
C ASP A 149 35.45 -32.59 -8.31
N LEU A 150 35.31 -31.26 -8.40
CA LEU A 150 34.24 -30.52 -7.74
C LEU A 150 32.92 -30.59 -8.49
N GLN A 151 32.93 -30.73 -9.83
CA GLN A 151 31.71 -30.90 -10.63
C GLN A 151 30.85 -32.06 -10.13
N ALA A 152 31.46 -33.22 -9.86
CA ALA A 152 30.75 -34.38 -9.33
C ALA A 152 30.16 -34.12 -7.93
N ILE A 153 30.85 -33.35 -7.09
CA ILE A 153 30.40 -33.02 -5.74
C ILE A 153 29.21 -32.06 -5.78
N TYR A 154 29.27 -30.97 -6.53
CA TYR A 154 28.21 -29.97 -6.53
C TYR A 154 27.05 -30.32 -7.47
N GLY A 155 27.32 -31.11 -8.53
CA GLY A 155 26.31 -31.57 -9.47
C GLY A 155 25.17 -32.38 -8.82
N GLN A 156 25.42 -33.02 -7.68
CA GLN A 156 24.38 -33.77 -6.95
C GLN A 156 23.26 -32.87 -6.36
N TRP A 157 23.50 -31.56 -6.25
CA TRP A 157 22.50 -30.58 -5.79
C TRP A 157 22.05 -29.63 -6.90
N GLU A 158 22.55 -29.83 -8.12
CA GLU A 158 22.12 -29.06 -9.28
C GLU A 158 20.67 -29.38 -9.63
N PHE A 159 19.93 -28.39 -10.14
CA PHE A 159 18.62 -28.68 -10.73
C PHE A 159 18.83 -29.41 -12.05
N PRO A 160 18.15 -30.53 -12.31
CA PRO A 160 18.23 -31.19 -13.61
C PRO A 160 17.79 -30.24 -14.73
N LEU A 161 18.60 -30.13 -15.78
CA LEU A 161 18.29 -29.29 -16.94
C LEU A 161 17.13 -29.86 -17.75
N LEU A 162 16.34 -28.96 -18.34
CA LEU A 162 15.37 -29.33 -19.37
C LEU A 162 16.10 -29.61 -20.70
N PRO A 163 15.77 -30.69 -21.41
CA PRO A 163 16.25 -30.93 -22.77
C PRO A 163 15.93 -29.74 -23.68
N ARG A 164 16.86 -29.43 -24.59
CA ARG A 164 16.70 -28.34 -25.56
C ARG A 164 15.45 -28.58 -26.42
N GLY A 165 14.58 -27.58 -26.54
CA GLY A 165 13.40 -27.61 -27.40
C GLY A 165 12.10 -28.06 -26.73
N ILE A 166 12.15 -28.70 -25.55
CA ILE A 166 10.95 -28.98 -24.75
C ILE A 166 10.36 -27.68 -24.19
N ASP A 167 11.20 -26.68 -23.96
CA ASP A 167 10.81 -25.38 -23.43
C ASP A 167 9.74 -24.68 -24.28
N HIS A 168 9.88 -24.69 -25.60
CA HIS A 168 8.88 -24.12 -26.51
C HIS A 168 7.52 -24.84 -26.48
N GLN A 169 7.50 -26.11 -26.08
CA GLN A 169 6.26 -26.90 -25.99
C GLN A 169 5.53 -26.68 -24.66
N LEU A 170 6.26 -26.25 -23.62
CA LEU A 170 5.72 -26.02 -22.28
C LEU A 170 5.43 -24.54 -21.99
N ASP A 171 6.06 -23.63 -22.73
CA ASP A 171 5.89 -22.19 -22.57
C ASP A 171 4.52 -21.72 -23.08
N ARG A 172 3.70 -21.23 -22.14
CA ARG A 172 2.40 -20.58 -22.39
C ARG A 172 2.42 -19.12 -21.96
N MET A 173 3.60 -18.51 -21.87
CA MET A 173 3.73 -17.12 -21.41
C MET A 173 3.01 -16.13 -22.34
N ALA A 174 2.94 -16.41 -23.64
CA ALA A 174 2.19 -15.58 -24.59
C ALA A 174 0.70 -15.48 -24.22
N GLU A 175 0.07 -16.61 -23.92
CA GLU A 175 -1.33 -16.69 -23.45
C GLU A 175 -1.50 -15.94 -22.13
N VAL A 176 -0.57 -16.13 -21.17
CA VAL A 176 -0.59 -15.39 -19.89
C VAL A 176 -0.49 -13.87 -20.11
N ILE A 177 0.34 -13.43 -21.05
CA ILE A 177 0.51 -12.01 -21.39
C ILE A 177 -0.77 -11.46 -22.03
N GLU A 178 -1.37 -12.19 -22.97
CA GLU A 178 -2.63 -11.84 -23.63
C GLU A 178 -3.78 -11.78 -22.63
N ASP A 179 -3.95 -12.80 -21.79
CA ASP A 179 -4.93 -12.82 -20.70
C ASP A 179 -4.77 -11.63 -19.77
N GLN A 180 -3.55 -11.32 -19.35
CA GLN A 180 -3.30 -10.16 -18.49
C GLN A 180 -3.60 -8.85 -19.21
N ARG A 181 -3.32 -8.76 -20.52
CA ARG A 181 -3.63 -7.57 -21.33
C ARG A 181 -5.14 -7.40 -21.45
N HIS A 182 -5.86 -8.46 -21.80
CA HIS A 182 -7.30 -8.46 -21.91
C HIS A 182 -7.97 -8.12 -20.57
N ARG A 183 -7.59 -8.78 -19.47
CA ARG A 183 -8.10 -8.45 -18.12
C ARG A 183 -7.87 -6.99 -17.75
N ARG A 184 -6.67 -6.45 -18.00
CA ARG A 184 -6.37 -5.03 -17.74
C ARG A 184 -7.21 -4.10 -18.60
N GLN A 185 -7.42 -4.43 -19.86
CA GLN A 185 -8.28 -3.67 -20.76
C GLN A 185 -9.71 -3.63 -20.24
N VAL A 186 -10.31 -4.80 -19.98
CA VAL A 186 -11.69 -4.89 -19.48
C VAL A 186 -11.87 -4.16 -18.13
N GLU A 187 -10.92 -4.31 -17.19
CA GLU A 187 -10.94 -3.56 -15.93
C GLU A 187 -10.80 -2.03 -16.14
N THR A 188 -10.04 -1.60 -17.14
CA THR A 188 -9.80 -0.18 -17.44
C THR A 188 -11.01 0.43 -18.13
N ASP A 189 -11.64 -0.29 -19.04
CA ASP A 189 -12.86 0.11 -19.75
C ASP A 189 -14.03 0.29 -18.78
N ALA A 190 -14.14 -0.57 -17.76
CA ALA A 190 -15.13 -0.45 -16.69
C ALA A 190 -14.97 0.84 -15.84
N LEU A 191 -13.75 1.37 -15.71
CA LEU A 191 -13.44 2.50 -14.84
C LEU A 191 -13.36 3.84 -15.56
N THR A 192 -12.94 3.85 -16.83
CA THR A 192 -12.67 5.08 -17.59
C THR A 192 -13.88 6.03 -17.66
N PRO A 193 -15.12 5.56 -17.85
CA PRO A 193 -16.31 6.43 -17.83
C PRO A 193 -16.53 7.13 -16.48
N HIS A 194 -16.00 6.58 -15.40
CA HIS A 194 -16.18 7.07 -14.03
C HIS A 194 -14.97 7.85 -13.50
N PHE A 195 -14.01 8.21 -14.36
CA PHE A 195 -12.77 8.87 -13.94
C PHE A 195 -13.00 10.15 -13.11
N ALA A 196 -13.84 11.06 -13.59
CA ALA A 196 -14.17 12.29 -12.87
C ALA A 196 -14.96 12.01 -11.58
N LYS A 197 -15.95 11.11 -11.64
CA LYS A 197 -16.76 10.70 -10.48
C LYS A 197 -15.89 10.07 -9.38
N LEU A 198 -14.90 9.27 -9.76
CA LEU A 198 -13.95 8.65 -8.84
C LEU A 198 -13.18 9.71 -8.03
N ARG A 199 -12.65 10.72 -8.73
CA ARG A 199 -11.94 11.84 -8.10
C ARG A 199 -12.87 12.65 -7.19
N GLY A 200 -14.08 12.96 -7.67
CA GLY A 200 -15.06 13.72 -6.90
C GLY A 200 -15.53 13.02 -5.62
N GLU A 201 -15.86 11.74 -5.71
CA GLU A 201 -16.28 10.93 -4.56
C GLU A 201 -15.15 10.79 -3.53
N ALA A 202 -13.90 10.61 -3.98
CA ALA A 202 -12.74 10.58 -3.09
C ALA A 202 -12.60 11.88 -2.28
N HIS A 203 -12.79 13.05 -2.91
CA HIS A 203 -12.79 14.34 -2.22
C HIS A 203 -13.96 14.45 -1.22
N LEU A 204 -15.16 14.05 -1.62
CA LEU A 204 -16.34 14.07 -0.75
C LEU A 204 -16.11 13.26 0.53
N ARG A 205 -15.58 12.05 0.38
CA ARG A 205 -15.32 11.13 1.49
C ARG A 205 -14.25 11.61 2.44
N TRP A 206 -13.20 12.25 1.92
CA TRP A 206 -12.22 12.92 2.76
C TRP A 206 -12.86 14.08 3.54
N ASN A 207 -13.70 14.89 2.88
CA ASN A 207 -14.40 16.01 3.53
C ASN A 207 -15.33 15.54 4.67
N GLN A 208 -16.05 14.44 4.49
CA GLN A 208 -16.88 13.84 5.55
C GLN A 208 -16.04 13.49 6.78
N LEU A 209 -14.91 12.80 6.58
CA LEU A 209 -14.05 12.39 7.68
C LEU A 209 -13.30 13.56 8.33
N PHE A 210 -12.97 14.59 7.55
CA PHE A 210 -12.44 15.85 8.07
C PHE A 210 -13.46 16.54 8.98
N ARG A 211 -14.72 16.69 8.55
CA ARG A 211 -15.79 17.28 9.38
C ARG A 211 -16.01 16.49 10.66
N LEU A 212 -16.05 15.16 10.58
CA LEU A 212 -16.15 14.31 11.76
C LEU A 212 -14.99 14.56 12.73
N ARG A 213 -13.75 14.61 12.23
CA ARG A 213 -12.55 14.89 13.02
C ARG A 213 -12.63 16.25 13.70
N THR A 214 -12.99 17.30 12.97
CA THR A 214 -13.15 18.66 13.51
C THR A 214 -14.18 18.67 14.63
N LYS A 215 -15.36 18.06 14.40
CA LYS A 215 -16.41 18.03 15.42
C LYS A 215 -16.00 17.27 16.67
N VAL A 216 -15.30 16.15 16.52
CA VAL A 216 -14.75 15.40 17.65
C VAL A 216 -13.69 16.22 18.39
N GLY A 217 -12.84 16.96 17.67
CA GLY A 217 -11.85 17.87 18.26
C GLY A 217 -12.50 18.98 19.11
N GLU A 218 -13.57 19.61 18.61
CA GLU A 218 -14.35 20.60 19.37
C GLU A 218 -14.91 20.00 20.67
N VAL A 219 -15.51 18.80 20.59
CA VAL A 219 -16.09 18.13 21.77
C VAL A 219 -15.00 17.73 22.76
N ILE A 220 -13.85 17.26 22.30
CA ILE A 220 -12.68 16.97 23.14
C ILE A 220 -12.19 18.24 23.83
N ALA A 221 -12.17 19.38 23.14
CA ALA A 221 -11.78 20.66 23.73
C ALA A 221 -12.73 21.09 24.85
N LEU A 222 -14.05 20.90 24.69
CA LEU A 222 -15.03 21.16 25.76
C LEU A 222 -14.81 20.27 27.00
N VAL A 223 -14.46 19.00 26.81
CA VAL A 223 -14.16 18.09 27.93
C VAL A 223 -12.85 18.50 28.60
N THR A 224 -11.83 18.84 27.82
CA THR A 224 -10.49 19.20 28.32
C THR A 224 -10.49 20.54 29.04
N SER A 225 -11.33 21.49 28.64
CA SER A 225 -11.53 22.77 29.32
C SER A 225 -12.40 22.68 30.58
N GLY A 226 -12.97 21.50 30.87
CA GLY A 226 -13.88 21.28 31.99
C GLY A 226 -15.31 21.80 31.77
N GLN A 227 -15.65 22.24 30.56
CA GLN A 227 -16.99 22.70 30.19
C GLN A 227 -17.97 21.53 29.96
N ALA A 228 -17.47 20.32 29.72
CA ALA A 228 -18.25 19.09 29.61
C ALA A 228 -17.55 17.92 30.31
N SER A 229 -18.27 16.82 30.54
CA SER A 229 -17.71 15.59 31.09
C SER A 229 -18.19 14.38 30.31
N CYS A 230 -17.33 13.36 30.12
CA CYS A 230 -17.71 12.17 29.36
C CYS A 230 -18.72 11.30 30.15
N PRO A 231 -19.70 10.65 29.46
CA PRO A 231 -19.93 10.74 28.02
C PRO A 231 -20.52 12.07 27.57
N VAL A 232 -20.10 12.55 26.39
CA VAL A 232 -20.69 13.73 25.75
C VAL A 232 -21.42 13.30 24.49
N ALA A 233 -22.75 13.41 24.48
CA ALA A 233 -23.55 13.22 23.27
C ALA A 233 -23.48 14.48 22.39
N PHE A 234 -23.32 14.29 21.09
CA PHE A 234 -23.36 15.36 20.11
C PHE A 234 -23.86 14.87 18.75
N SER A 235 -24.26 15.81 17.92
CA SER A 235 -24.63 15.54 16.53
C SER A 235 -24.05 16.59 15.60
N TYR A 236 -23.90 16.23 14.33
CA TYR A 236 -23.54 17.18 13.28
C TYR A 236 -24.18 16.77 11.95
N GLU A 237 -24.28 17.71 11.01
CA GLU A 237 -24.91 17.47 9.70
C GLU A 237 -23.87 17.26 8.61
N GLU A 238 -24.13 16.29 7.74
CA GLU A 238 -23.44 16.05 6.49
C GLU A 238 -24.27 16.56 5.32
N THR A 239 -23.58 16.96 4.25
CA THR A 239 -24.22 17.56 3.08
C THR A 239 -24.56 16.55 1.99
N HIS A 240 -23.87 15.40 1.93
CA HIS A 240 -24.11 14.38 0.93
C HIS A 240 -23.80 12.97 1.46
N PRO A 241 -24.79 12.07 1.59
CA PRO A 241 -26.22 12.41 1.60
C PRO A 241 -26.53 13.42 2.73
N ARG A 242 -27.63 14.16 2.63
CA ARG A 242 -28.01 15.12 3.67
C ARG A 242 -28.51 14.35 4.90
N GLN A 243 -27.65 14.20 5.89
CA GLN A 243 -27.93 13.38 7.06
C GLN A 243 -27.37 14.01 8.33
N ARG A 244 -28.03 13.75 9.45
CA ARG A 244 -27.52 14.09 10.78
C ARG A 244 -26.89 12.86 11.41
N VAL A 245 -25.62 12.97 11.76
CA VAL A 245 -24.87 11.92 12.46
C VAL A 245 -24.96 12.17 13.95
N HIS A 246 -25.39 11.15 14.69
CA HIS A 246 -25.48 11.15 16.16
C HIS A 246 -24.39 10.28 16.76
N ALA A 247 -23.62 10.84 17.69
CA ALA A 247 -22.50 10.15 18.30
C ALA A 247 -22.30 10.51 19.77
N ARG A 248 -21.52 9.69 20.48
CA ARG A 248 -21.10 9.95 21.86
C ARG A 248 -19.60 9.86 21.97
N LEU A 249 -18.99 10.90 22.55
CA LEU A 249 -17.60 10.88 22.95
C LEU A 249 -17.48 10.18 24.30
N TRP A 250 -16.60 9.19 24.35
CA TRP A 250 -16.28 8.43 25.55
C TRP A 250 -14.81 8.56 25.88
N ASP A 251 -14.52 8.38 27.17
CA ASP A 251 -13.21 7.97 27.64
C ASP A 251 -13.34 6.57 28.30
N ARG A 252 -12.21 5.92 28.62
CA ARG A 252 -12.27 4.54 29.15
C ARG A 252 -13.06 4.45 30.45
N ARG A 253 -12.90 5.47 31.30
CA ARG A 253 -13.50 5.53 32.64
C ARG A 253 -15.01 5.68 32.54
N SER A 254 -15.48 6.72 31.88
CA SER A 254 -16.90 7.01 31.65
C SER A 254 -17.60 5.83 31.01
N PHE A 255 -16.99 5.17 30.02
CA PHE A 255 -17.57 3.98 29.39
C PHE A 255 -17.76 2.83 30.38
N VAL A 256 -16.72 2.51 31.16
CA VAL A 256 -16.81 1.43 32.17
C VAL A 256 -17.80 1.76 33.27
N LEU A 257 -17.89 3.03 33.70
CA LEU A 257 -18.83 3.45 34.73
C LEU A 257 -20.28 3.44 34.24
N ALA A 258 -20.53 3.82 32.98
CA ALA A 258 -21.84 3.76 32.37
C ALA A 258 -22.37 2.33 32.18
N HIS A 259 -21.46 1.35 32.08
CA HIS A 259 -21.78 -0.07 31.90
C HIS A 259 -21.29 -0.90 33.10
N ALA A 260 -21.28 -0.33 34.30
CA ALA A 260 -20.64 -0.93 35.47
C ALA A 260 -21.21 -2.30 35.86
N ASP A 261 -22.46 -2.57 35.53
CA ASP A 261 -23.16 -3.85 35.68
C ASP A 261 -22.61 -4.95 34.76
N GLN A 262 -21.98 -4.58 33.65
CA GLN A 262 -21.40 -5.49 32.65
C GLN A 262 -19.89 -5.69 32.80
N TYR A 263 -19.29 -5.11 33.85
CA TYR A 263 -17.89 -5.22 34.19
C TYR A 263 -17.70 -5.86 35.57
N SER A 264 -16.50 -6.42 35.82
CA SER A 264 -16.19 -6.95 37.14
C SER A 264 -16.16 -5.83 38.20
N ARG A 265 -16.47 -6.16 39.45
CA ARG A 265 -16.37 -5.21 40.58
C ARG A 265 -14.98 -4.59 40.68
N ALA A 266 -13.93 -5.35 40.39
CA ALA A 266 -12.55 -4.87 40.37
C ALA A 266 -12.34 -3.80 39.28
N THR A 267 -12.77 -4.06 38.04
CA THR A 267 -12.67 -3.10 36.94
C THR A 267 -13.44 -1.80 37.23
N GLY A 268 -14.67 -1.92 37.75
CA GLY A 268 -15.46 -0.74 38.16
C GLY A 268 -14.83 0.03 39.33
N TRP A 269 -14.17 -0.66 40.26
CA TRP A 269 -13.41 -0.01 41.33
C TRP A 269 -12.17 0.73 40.79
N GLU A 270 -11.42 0.12 39.88
CA GLU A 270 -10.26 0.75 39.24
C GLU A 270 -10.65 2.00 38.45
N ALA A 271 -11.77 1.95 37.72
CA ALA A 271 -12.31 3.11 36.99
C ALA A 271 -12.75 4.24 37.93
N ARG A 272 -13.39 3.91 39.07
CA ARG A 272 -13.78 4.91 40.08
C ARG A 272 -12.56 5.58 40.72
N ARG A 273 -11.50 4.82 41.00
CA ARG A 273 -10.27 5.32 41.64
C ARG A 273 -9.23 5.89 40.66
N GLN A 274 -9.49 5.85 39.35
CA GLN A 274 -8.59 6.35 38.30
C GLN A 274 -7.18 5.75 38.35
N ILE A 275 -7.09 4.44 38.57
CA ILE A 275 -5.80 3.73 38.65
C ILE A 275 -5.57 2.83 37.42
N ARG A 276 -4.33 2.35 37.27
CA ARG A 276 -3.92 1.44 36.18
C ARG A 276 -4.29 1.98 34.80
N ALA A 277 -5.19 1.29 34.08
CA ALA A 277 -5.62 1.62 32.73
C ALA A 277 -6.54 2.86 32.64
N PHE A 278 -7.03 3.35 33.78
CA PHE A 278 -7.95 4.49 33.90
C PHE A 278 -7.29 5.77 34.45
N ARG A 279 -5.95 5.78 34.55
CA ARG A 279 -5.21 7.01 34.91
C ARG A 279 -5.41 8.07 33.83
N PRO A 280 -5.45 9.38 34.17
CA PRO A 280 -5.62 10.45 33.19
C PRO A 280 -4.64 10.38 32.00
N GLY A 281 -3.35 10.09 32.26
CA GLY A 281 -2.33 9.97 31.20
C GLY A 281 -2.49 8.75 30.28
N ASN A 282 -3.32 7.77 30.64
CA ASN A 282 -3.60 6.56 29.84
C ASN A 282 -5.00 6.59 29.22
N ASN A 283 -5.73 7.69 29.43
CA ASN A 283 -7.11 7.83 29.02
C ASN A 283 -7.15 8.44 27.62
N THR A 284 -7.77 7.75 26.68
CA THR A 284 -7.93 8.24 25.31
C THR A 284 -9.41 8.34 24.98
N TYR A 285 -9.75 9.37 24.25
CA TYR A 285 -11.10 9.53 23.75
C TYR A 285 -11.36 8.60 22.56
N PHE A 286 -12.58 8.07 22.50
CA PHE A 286 -13.08 7.29 21.37
C PHE A 286 -14.55 7.60 21.14
N LEU A 287 -15.02 7.32 19.94
CA LEU A 287 -16.38 7.65 19.51
C LEU A 287 -17.24 6.39 19.49
N GLU A 288 -18.45 6.49 20.03
CA GLU A 288 -19.55 5.56 19.75
C GLU A 288 -20.51 6.22 18.75
N VAL A 289 -20.74 5.56 17.61
CA VAL A 289 -21.76 5.99 16.64
C VAL A 289 -23.11 5.48 17.11
N VAL A 290 -24.04 6.40 17.39
CA VAL A 290 -25.38 6.05 17.89
C VAL A 290 -26.33 5.78 16.72
N GLY A 291 -26.20 6.53 15.64
CA GLY A 291 -26.96 6.33 14.41
C GLY A 291 -26.95 7.55 13.51
N THR A 292 -27.67 7.46 12.41
CA THR A 292 -27.84 8.54 11.44
C THR A 292 -29.31 8.80 11.14
N GLU A 293 -29.68 10.05 10.93
CA GLU A 293 -31.02 10.47 10.49
C GLU A 293 -30.91 11.08 9.09
N LEU A 294 -31.64 10.54 8.12
CA LEU A 294 -31.74 11.13 6.79
C LEU A 294 -32.67 12.35 6.86
N LEU A 295 -32.14 13.53 6.55
CA LEU A 295 -32.89 14.78 6.70
C LEU A 295 -33.88 15.03 5.55
N ASP A 296 -33.71 14.32 4.44
CA ASP A 296 -34.60 14.37 3.28
C ASP A 296 -35.73 13.31 3.35
N ASP A 297 -35.75 12.47 4.40
CA ASP A 297 -36.80 11.47 4.64
C ASP A 297 -38.02 12.15 5.29
N PRO A 298 -39.25 11.98 4.76
CA PRO A 298 -40.47 12.52 5.36
C PRO A 298 -40.81 11.91 6.73
N SER A 299 -40.18 10.81 7.13
CA SER A 299 -40.28 10.23 8.48
C SER A 299 -38.88 9.89 9.01
N PRO A 300 -38.10 10.90 9.44
CA PRO A 300 -36.72 10.71 9.82
C PRO A 300 -36.63 9.84 11.08
N GLY A 301 -36.34 8.56 10.88
CA GLY A 301 -36.01 7.61 11.94
C GLY A 301 -34.50 7.53 12.13
N LEU A 302 -34.08 7.29 13.37
CA LEU A 302 -32.67 7.04 13.67
C LEU A 302 -32.27 5.66 13.13
N MET A 303 -31.42 5.65 12.10
CA MET A 303 -30.85 4.45 11.50
C MET A 303 -29.54 4.08 12.22
N SER A 304 -29.63 3.20 13.21
CA SER A 304 -28.45 2.68 13.94
C SER A 304 -27.50 1.89 13.04
N GLU A 305 -28.03 1.31 11.97
CA GLU A 305 -27.31 0.49 10.99
C GLU A 305 -26.73 1.31 9.82
N GLN A 306 -26.87 2.63 9.81
CA GLN A 306 -26.22 3.48 8.81
C GLN A 306 -25.25 4.44 9.49
N PHE A 307 -24.08 4.56 8.87
CA PHE A 307 -23.09 5.57 9.17
C PHE A 307 -22.50 6.01 7.84
N LEU A 308 -21.52 6.90 7.84
CA LEU A 308 -20.71 7.23 6.66
C LEU A 308 -20.34 5.97 5.85
N TRP A 309 -19.86 6.14 4.62
CA TRP A 309 -19.64 5.04 3.65
C TRP A 309 -18.83 3.82 4.17
N PHE A 310 -18.10 3.92 5.28
CA PHE A 310 -17.33 2.86 5.93
C PHE A 310 -17.99 2.23 7.18
N GLY A 311 -19.26 2.54 7.47
CA GLY A 311 -19.95 2.04 8.66
C GLY A 311 -20.00 0.51 8.74
N ASP A 312 -20.12 -0.14 7.60
CA ASP A 312 -20.06 -1.59 7.43
C ASP A 312 -18.66 -2.17 7.73
N VAL A 313 -17.59 -1.49 7.31
CA VAL A 313 -16.19 -1.86 7.61
C VAL A 313 -15.97 -1.98 9.11
N LEU A 314 -16.56 -1.07 9.89
CA LEU A 314 -16.51 -1.13 11.35
C LEU A 314 -17.40 -2.23 11.92
N ARG A 315 -18.65 -2.34 11.45
CA ARG A 315 -19.63 -3.32 11.95
C ARG A 315 -19.16 -4.75 11.78
N TYR A 316 -18.56 -5.06 10.63
CA TYR A 316 -18.04 -6.39 10.34
C TYR A 316 -16.62 -6.60 10.88
N ASP A 317 -16.03 -5.64 11.60
CA ASP A 317 -14.66 -5.70 12.13
C ASP A 317 -13.66 -6.09 11.02
N LEU A 318 -13.62 -5.28 9.96
CA LEU A 318 -12.84 -5.57 8.75
C LEU A 318 -11.50 -4.82 8.68
N LEU A 319 -11.20 -3.97 9.65
CA LEU A 319 -9.94 -3.23 9.72
C LEU A 319 -8.79 -4.14 10.13
N SER A 320 -7.60 -3.90 9.57
CA SER A 320 -6.36 -4.60 9.92
C SER A 320 -6.53 -6.14 9.88
N GLU A 321 -6.34 -6.81 11.02
CA GLU A 321 -6.44 -8.25 11.19
C GLU A 321 -7.86 -8.75 11.44
N GLY A 322 -8.83 -7.86 11.64
CA GLY A 322 -10.23 -8.16 11.95
C GLY A 322 -10.89 -9.24 11.08
N PRO A 323 -10.70 -9.25 9.73
CA PRO A 323 -11.24 -10.30 8.85
C PRO A 323 -10.80 -11.72 9.16
N CYS A 324 -9.74 -11.90 9.95
CA CYS A 324 -9.15 -13.19 10.32
C CYS A 324 -9.34 -13.54 11.81
N LEU A 325 -9.99 -12.68 12.58
CA LEU A 325 -10.22 -12.85 14.01
C LEU A 325 -11.68 -13.19 14.29
N GLY A 326 -11.89 -14.07 15.28
CA GLY A 326 -13.20 -14.56 15.71
C GLY A 326 -13.29 -16.08 15.64
N THR A 327 -14.50 -16.59 15.81
CA THR A 327 -14.87 -17.98 15.54
C THR A 327 -14.71 -18.32 14.05
N PRO A 328 -14.53 -19.59 13.68
CA PRO A 328 -14.45 -20.00 12.27
C PRO A 328 -15.63 -19.50 11.43
N GLU A 329 -16.85 -19.49 11.99
CA GLU A 329 -18.07 -19.01 11.36
C GLU A 329 -18.04 -17.50 11.14
N GLU A 330 -17.60 -16.72 12.13
CA GLU A 330 -17.42 -15.27 11.99
C GLU A 330 -16.39 -14.93 10.92
N VAL A 331 -15.25 -15.63 10.91
CA VAL A 331 -14.22 -15.45 9.89
C VAL A 331 -14.78 -15.79 8.52
N LYS A 332 -15.50 -16.90 8.35
CA LYS A 332 -16.15 -17.27 7.08
C LYS A 332 -17.13 -16.20 6.61
N ARG A 333 -17.96 -15.66 7.51
CA ARG A 333 -18.91 -14.57 7.20
C ARG A 333 -18.19 -13.30 6.76
N LYS A 334 -17.13 -12.89 7.48
CA LYS A 334 -16.31 -11.71 7.12
C LYS A 334 -15.64 -11.89 5.76
N GLN A 335 -15.09 -13.07 5.48
CA GLN A 335 -14.49 -13.37 4.19
C GLN A 335 -15.53 -13.35 3.07
N ALA A 336 -16.69 -13.98 3.26
CA ALA A 336 -17.79 -13.96 2.29
C ALA A 336 -18.26 -12.52 1.97
N TYR A 337 -18.35 -11.67 2.99
CA TYR A 337 -18.65 -10.25 2.82
C TYR A 337 -17.59 -9.53 1.98
N LEU A 338 -16.30 -9.74 2.27
CA LEU A 338 -15.23 -9.15 1.48
C LEU A 338 -15.23 -9.65 0.02
N HIS A 339 -15.55 -10.93 -0.20
CA HIS A 339 -15.68 -11.50 -1.53
C HIS A 339 -16.85 -10.89 -2.31
N SER A 340 -17.98 -10.55 -1.68
CA SER A 340 -19.09 -9.88 -2.37
C SER A 340 -18.73 -8.47 -2.87
N TRP A 341 -17.68 -7.85 -2.30
CA TRP A 341 -17.12 -6.58 -2.79
C TRP A 341 -15.96 -6.77 -3.79
N GLY A 342 -15.72 -8.00 -4.26
CA GLY A 342 -14.68 -8.32 -5.24
C GLY A 342 -13.27 -8.45 -4.66
N TYR A 343 -13.10 -8.41 -3.33
CA TYR A 343 -11.78 -8.58 -2.72
C TYR A 343 -11.34 -10.05 -2.72
N GLU A 344 -10.86 -10.55 -3.86
CA GLU A 344 -10.29 -11.88 -4.02
C GLU A 344 -8.78 -11.86 -3.73
N ILE A 345 -8.35 -12.34 -2.56
CA ILE A 345 -6.94 -12.61 -2.23
C ILE A 345 -6.83 -14.05 -1.76
N GLU A 346 -5.84 -14.79 -2.27
CA GLU A 346 -5.60 -16.19 -1.92
C GLU A 346 -5.43 -16.39 -0.40
N ARG A 347 -6.04 -17.47 0.12
CA ARG A 347 -6.08 -17.94 1.51
C ARG A 347 -6.95 -17.13 2.48
N ARG A 348 -6.68 -15.83 2.73
CA ARG A 348 -7.51 -14.96 3.60
C ARG A 348 -7.35 -13.48 3.25
N CYS A 349 -8.45 -12.83 2.92
CA CYS A 349 -8.47 -11.44 2.50
C CYS A 349 -8.41 -10.47 3.69
N LYS A 350 -7.49 -9.49 3.63
CA LYS A 350 -7.32 -8.39 4.58
C LYS A 350 -7.13 -7.06 3.84
N PRO A 351 -8.16 -6.55 3.14
CA PRO A 351 -7.98 -5.46 2.18
C PRO A 351 -7.62 -4.13 2.83
N PHE A 352 -7.96 -3.96 4.12
CA PHE A 352 -7.72 -2.77 4.93
C PHE A 352 -6.57 -2.94 5.93
N SER A 353 -5.64 -3.89 5.69
CA SER A 353 -4.45 -4.04 6.53
C SER A 353 -3.28 -3.24 5.99
N SER A 354 -2.92 -2.16 6.68
CA SER A 354 -1.79 -1.31 6.32
C SER A 354 -0.44 -1.89 6.75
N GLY A 355 -0.44 -2.77 7.76
CA GLY A 355 0.77 -3.24 8.44
C GLY A 355 1.40 -2.20 9.37
N ILE A 356 0.74 -1.07 9.62
CA ILE A 356 1.27 0.05 10.43
C ILE A 356 0.30 0.36 11.56
N ALA A 357 0.80 0.37 12.79
CA ALA A 357 0.01 0.71 13.96
C ALA A 357 -0.53 2.14 13.87
N GLY A 358 -1.80 2.34 14.21
CA GLY A 358 -2.45 3.65 14.14
C GLY A 358 -2.88 4.08 12.74
N LEU A 359 -2.72 3.25 11.70
CA LEU A 359 -3.21 3.53 10.33
C LEU A 359 -4.12 2.39 9.87
N LEU A 360 -5.43 2.62 9.78
CA LEU A 360 -6.44 1.54 9.61
C LEU A 360 -6.30 0.40 10.63
N ALA A 361 -5.69 0.69 11.77
CA ALA A 361 -5.47 -0.22 12.87
C ALA A 361 -5.49 0.58 14.17
N TRP A 362 -6.15 0.03 15.18
CA TRP A 362 -6.13 0.65 16.51
C TRP A 362 -4.74 0.48 17.15
N PRO A 363 -4.20 1.50 17.83
CA PRO A 363 -3.01 1.34 18.65
C PRO A 363 -3.20 0.17 19.62
N PHE A 364 -2.16 -0.64 19.82
CA PHE A 364 -2.26 -1.92 20.56
C PHE A 364 -2.94 -1.77 21.93
N GLU A 365 -2.56 -0.75 22.69
CA GLU A 365 -3.13 -0.46 24.00
C GLU A 365 -4.64 -0.20 23.96
N GLN A 366 -5.13 0.42 22.88
CA GLN A 366 -6.54 0.75 22.68
C GLN A 366 -7.34 -0.38 22.07
N ALA A 367 -6.73 -1.14 21.15
CA ALA A 367 -7.39 -2.20 20.41
C ALA A 367 -8.04 -3.22 21.34
N ASN A 368 -7.33 -3.63 22.39
CA ASN A 368 -7.83 -4.62 23.34
C ASN A 368 -9.01 -4.11 24.17
N PHE A 369 -8.98 -2.83 24.58
CA PHE A 369 -10.09 -2.23 25.30
C PHE A 369 -11.30 -2.08 24.39
N LEU A 370 -11.15 -1.44 23.23
CA LEU A 370 -12.23 -1.17 22.29
C LEU A 370 -12.92 -2.45 21.81
N ARG A 371 -12.16 -3.51 21.51
CA ARG A 371 -12.74 -4.81 21.13
C ARG A 371 -13.64 -5.40 22.22
N LYS A 372 -13.24 -5.28 23.49
CA LYS A 372 -14.06 -5.74 24.62
C LYS A 372 -15.25 -4.82 24.89
N ALA A 373 -15.05 -3.51 24.73
CA ALA A 373 -16.08 -2.50 24.90
C ALA A 373 -17.17 -2.60 23.80
N GLN A 374 -16.80 -3.01 22.58
CA GLN A 374 -17.70 -3.12 21.44
C GLN A 374 -18.91 -4.02 21.71
N ALA A 375 -18.75 -5.09 22.50
CA ALA A 375 -19.84 -6.00 22.87
C ALA A 375 -20.86 -5.38 23.85
N ARG A 376 -20.56 -4.20 24.41
CA ARG A 376 -21.39 -3.47 25.39
C ARG A 376 -21.93 -2.16 24.84
N ALA A 377 -21.41 -1.71 23.70
CA ALA A 377 -21.82 -0.48 23.04
C ALA A 377 -23.12 -0.69 22.26
N GLN A 378 -23.88 0.39 22.08
CA GLN A 378 -25.10 0.41 21.27
C GLN A 378 -24.79 0.48 19.77
N GLY A 379 -23.61 0.98 19.41
CA GLY A 379 -23.15 1.03 18.02
C GLY A 379 -21.64 0.91 17.88
N PRO A 380 -21.12 1.09 16.65
CA PRO A 380 -19.70 0.95 16.36
C PRO A 380 -18.83 1.91 17.18
N LEU A 381 -17.78 1.37 17.79
CA LEU A 381 -16.73 2.13 18.46
C LEU A 381 -15.56 2.37 17.50
N LEU A 382 -15.06 3.60 17.43
CA LEU A 382 -13.95 3.95 16.55
C LEU A 382 -13.01 5.02 17.13
N LEU A 383 -11.77 4.98 16.65
CA LEU A 383 -10.82 6.07 16.76
C LEU A 383 -10.81 6.83 15.42
N VAL A 384 -11.00 8.15 15.46
CA VAL A 384 -11.10 8.94 14.22
C VAL A 384 -9.75 9.09 13.53
N GLU A 385 -8.68 9.35 14.29
CA GLU A 385 -7.34 9.64 13.74
C GLU A 385 -6.81 8.53 12.80
N PRO A 386 -6.87 7.22 13.14
CA PRO A 386 -6.39 6.17 12.24
C PRO A 386 -7.11 6.09 10.90
N LEU A 387 -8.39 6.48 10.86
CA LEU A 387 -9.19 6.50 9.65
C LEU A 387 -8.94 7.78 8.85
N PHE A 388 -8.82 8.92 9.55
CA PHE A 388 -8.49 10.22 8.95
C PHE A 388 -7.13 10.22 8.25
N ALA A 389 -6.10 9.65 8.90
CA ALA A 389 -4.79 9.46 8.27
C ALA A 389 -4.91 8.62 6.98
N ALA A 390 -5.70 7.54 7.03
CA ALA A 390 -5.87 6.64 5.89
C ALA A 390 -6.53 7.31 4.69
N VAL A 391 -7.63 8.05 4.87
CA VAL A 391 -8.28 8.78 3.76
C VAL A 391 -7.40 9.91 3.24
N THR A 392 -6.60 10.54 4.09
CA THR A 392 -5.67 11.60 3.68
C THR A 392 -4.57 11.06 2.77
N PHE A 393 -3.95 9.92 3.14
CA PHE A 393 -3.02 9.22 2.25
C PHE A 393 -3.69 8.69 0.99
N GLY A 394 -4.88 8.10 1.13
CA GLY A 394 -5.66 7.58 0.01
C GLY A 394 -5.99 8.66 -1.02
N LEU A 395 -6.40 9.84 -0.56
CA LEU A 395 -6.77 10.97 -1.43
C LEU A 395 -5.55 11.49 -2.19
N ALA A 396 -4.45 11.75 -1.50
CA ALA A 396 -3.21 12.19 -2.13
C ALA A 396 -2.69 11.16 -3.15
N ALA A 397 -2.78 9.86 -2.83
CA ALA A 397 -2.38 8.79 -3.75
C ALA A 397 -3.29 8.73 -4.98
N LEU A 398 -4.61 8.76 -4.79
CA LEU A 398 -5.60 8.69 -5.87
C LEU A 398 -5.45 9.87 -6.81
N ASP A 399 -5.38 11.09 -6.28
CA ASP A 399 -5.15 12.29 -7.07
C ASP A 399 -3.83 12.17 -7.83
N PHE A 400 -2.71 11.86 -7.15
CA PHE A 400 -1.42 11.77 -7.82
C PHE A 400 -1.41 10.76 -8.97
N PHE A 401 -1.97 9.56 -8.77
CA PHE A 401 -2.05 8.54 -9.83
C PHE A 401 -2.95 8.96 -10.99
N THR A 402 -4.07 9.62 -10.70
CA THR A 402 -5.01 10.07 -11.74
C THR A 402 -4.60 11.41 -12.36
N THR A 403 -3.64 12.13 -11.80
CA THR A 403 -3.11 13.37 -12.35
C THR A 403 -1.86 13.15 -13.21
N THR A 404 -0.99 12.23 -12.80
CA THR A 404 0.33 12.04 -13.41
C THR A 404 0.50 10.71 -14.12
N GLY A 405 -0.40 9.75 -13.87
CA GLY A 405 -0.21 8.37 -14.28
C GLY A 405 1.00 7.70 -13.63
N ALA A 406 1.60 8.25 -12.57
CA ALA A 406 2.77 7.68 -11.93
C ALA A 406 2.50 6.27 -11.35
N ARG A 407 3.56 5.49 -11.16
CA ARG A 407 3.56 4.17 -10.50
C ARG A 407 3.64 4.35 -8.99
N MET A 408 3.21 3.31 -8.26
CA MET A 408 3.29 3.24 -6.79
C MET A 408 4.68 3.60 -6.23
N ASN A 409 5.75 3.09 -6.82
CA ASN A 409 7.12 3.40 -6.37
C ASN A 409 7.48 4.88 -6.57
N GLU A 410 6.91 5.56 -7.57
CA GLU A 410 7.16 6.98 -7.83
C GLU A 410 6.45 7.82 -6.75
N LEU A 411 5.19 7.54 -6.41
CA LEU A 411 4.49 8.17 -5.28
C LEU A 411 5.27 8.08 -3.96
N LEU A 412 5.79 6.90 -3.63
CA LEU A 412 6.48 6.65 -2.36
C LEU A 412 7.78 7.47 -2.19
N GLN A 413 8.29 8.12 -3.23
CA GLN A 413 9.49 8.95 -3.19
C GLN A 413 9.21 10.42 -2.85
N VAL A 414 7.93 10.84 -2.86
CA VAL A 414 7.54 12.24 -2.70
C VAL A 414 8.00 12.79 -1.35
N ARG A 415 8.66 13.94 -1.41
CA ARG A 415 9.18 14.72 -0.27
C ARG A 415 8.82 16.19 -0.48
N LEU A 416 8.57 16.93 0.59
CA LEU A 416 8.37 18.39 0.54
C LEU A 416 9.70 19.13 0.64
N THR A 417 10.61 18.79 -0.26
CA THR A 417 11.94 19.40 -0.36
C THR A 417 12.10 20.00 -1.75
N ALA A 418 12.87 21.08 -1.87
CA ALA A 418 13.02 21.80 -3.15
C ALA A 418 13.64 20.94 -4.27
N ASP A 419 14.39 19.89 -3.94
CA ASP A 419 14.93 18.93 -4.91
C ASP A 419 13.88 17.94 -5.44
N CYS A 420 12.71 17.84 -4.78
CA CYS A 420 11.64 16.91 -5.11
C CYS A 420 10.37 17.61 -5.62
N LEU A 421 9.96 18.74 -5.03
CA LEU A 421 8.77 19.51 -5.40
C LEU A 421 9.19 20.98 -5.61
N TYR A 422 9.03 21.50 -6.82
CA TYR A 422 9.45 22.87 -7.16
C TYR A 422 8.60 23.47 -8.28
N THR A 423 8.63 24.80 -8.37
CA THR A 423 7.96 25.56 -9.41
C THR A 423 8.96 25.95 -10.49
N MET A 424 8.58 25.84 -11.75
CA MET A 424 9.32 26.33 -12.91
C MET A 424 8.46 27.32 -13.68
N VAL A 425 9.06 28.40 -14.21
CA VAL A 425 8.36 29.34 -15.09
C VAL A 425 8.59 28.93 -16.53
N VAL A 426 7.51 28.70 -17.28
CA VAL A 426 7.55 28.42 -18.71
C VAL A 426 6.59 29.38 -19.41
N GLU A 427 7.12 30.20 -20.31
CA GLU A 427 6.36 31.22 -21.05
C GLU A 427 5.55 32.14 -20.13
N GLY A 428 6.16 32.60 -19.03
CA GLY A 428 5.53 33.47 -18.05
C GLY A 428 4.54 32.77 -17.11
N THR A 429 4.24 31.48 -17.29
CA THR A 429 3.34 30.73 -16.42
C THR A 429 4.09 29.84 -15.44
N GLN A 430 3.72 29.90 -14.15
CA GLN A 430 4.27 29.02 -13.12
C GLN A 430 3.71 27.59 -13.23
N ARG A 431 4.60 26.60 -13.21
CA ARG A 431 4.29 25.18 -13.34
C ARG A 431 4.88 24.42 -12.16
N LEU A 432 4.06 23.63 -11.47
CA LEU A 432 4.51 22.81 -10.36
C LEU A 432 4.97 21.44 -10.87
N LEU A 433 6.16 21.03 -10.45
CA LEU A 433 6.80 19.79 -10.89
C LEU A 433 7.18 18.95 -9.68
N VAL A 434 7.06 17.63 -9.85
CA VAL A 434 7.61 16.63 -8.93
C VAL A 434 8.71 15.85 -9.62
N ARG A 435 9.88 15.77 -9.00
CA ARG A 435 11.04 15.05 -9.54
C ARG A 435 11.21 13.70 -8.86
N LEU A 436 11.07 12.62 -9.63
CA LEU A 436 11.05 11.24 -9.11
C LEU A 436 11.90 10.33 -10.00
N LEU A 437 12.30 9.17 -9.49
CA LEU A 437 13.05 8.14 -10.23
C LEU A 437 12.08 7.07 -10.79
N PRO A 438 11.78 7.07 -12.11
CA PRO A 438 10.82 6.14 -12.67
C PRO A 438 11.27 4.68 -12.60
N LYS A 439 10.32 3.74 -12.66
CA LYS A 439 10.65 2.31 -12.71
C LYS A 439 11.49 1.98 -13.95
N GLY A 440 12.63 1.32 -13.73
CA GLY A 440 13.52 0.86 -14.80
C GLY A 440 14.44 1.92 -15.39
N MET A 441 14.46 3.11 -14.79
CA MET A 441 15.36 4.22 -15.10
C MET A 441 16.34 4.48 -13.95
N THR A 442 17.47 5.09 -14.28
CA THR A 442 18.55 5.50 -13.36
C THR A 442 18.66 7.02 -13.20
N ARG A 443 17.88 7.78 -13.98
CA ARG A 443 17.84 9.25 -13.92
C ARG A 443 16.47 9.72 -13.45
N LEU A 444 16.48 10.85 -12.74
CA LEU A 444 15.26 11.53 -12.31
C LEU A 444 14.47 12.04 -13.53
N ALA A 445 13.15 12.05 -13.39
CA ALA A 445 12.22 12.57 -14.37
C ALA A 445 11.22 13.52 -13.70
N GLU A 446 10.70 14.46 -14.48
CA GLU A 446 9.81 15.53 -14.03
C GLU A 446 8.36 15.16 -14.35
N TYR A 447 7.51 15.17 -13.33
CA TYR A 447 6.07 14.95 -13.43
C TYR A 447 5.36 16.28 -13.22
N VAL A 448 4.48 16.66 -14.15
CA VAL A 448 3.66 17.87 -14.03
C VAL A 448 2.51 17.60 -13.07
N VAL A 449 2.31 18.48 -12.09
CA VAL A 449 1.24 18.38 -11.10
C VAL A 449 0.48 19.70 -11.00
N GLY A 450 -0.81 19.60 -10.65
CA GLY A 450 -1.66 20.77 -10.46
C GLY A 450 -1.63 21.32 -9.03
N PRO A 451 -2.25 22.50 -8.80
CA PRO A 451 -2.45 23.05 -7.47
C PRO A 451 -3.18 22.10 -6.52
N GLU A 452 -4.12 21.30 -7.00
CA GLU A 452 -4.84 20.31 -6.19
C GLU A 452 -3.90 19.22 -5.61
N THR A 453 -3.01 18.68 -6.44
CA THR A 453 -2.01 17.70 -5.97
C THR A 453 -1.11 18.29 -4.88
N ARG A 454 -0.72 19.56 -5.03
CA ARG A 454 0.02 20.28 -3.99
C ARG A 454 -0.78 20.37 -2.70
N ARG A 455 -2.05 20.80 -2.78
CA ARG A 455 -2.94 20.91 -1.62
C ARG A 455 -3.08 19.56 -0.90
N HIS A 456 -3.17 18.45 -1.63
CA HIS A 456 -3.21 17.12 -1.03
C HIS A 456 -1.91 16.72 -0.34
N PHE A 457 -0.76 17.08 -0.90
CA PHE A 457 0.54 16.88 -0.24
C PHE A 457 0.68 17.74 1.03
N GLU A 458 0.19 18.97 1.00
CA GLU A 458 0.15 19.86 2.17
C GLU A 458 -0.79 19.30 3.26
N ARG A 459 -1.95 18.75 2.89
CA ARG A 459 -2.86 18.04 3.82
C ARG A 459 -2.18 16.84 4.49
N VAL A 460 -1.40 16.06 3.74
CA VAL A 460 -0.60 14.96 4.31
C VAL A 460 0.41 15.52 5.30
N ALA A 461 1.13 16.59 4.96
CA ALA A 461 2.11 17.20 5.85
C ALA A 461 1.49 17.73 7.14
N LEU A 462 0.36 18.42 7.05
CA LEU A 462 -0.41 18.91 8.20
C LEU A 462 -0.85 17.77 9.12
N MET A 463 -1.42 16.71 8.54
CA MET A 463 -1.82 15.53 9.31
C MET A 463 -0.63 14.85 10.00
N LEU A 464 0.56 14.85 9.37
CA LEU A 464 1.79 14.36 10.00
C LEU A 464 2.32 15.29 11.10
N GLN A 465 2.23 16.60 10.92
CA GLN A 465 2.59 17.57 11.94
C GLN A 465 1.74 17.38 13.20
N ASP A 466 0.42 17.25 13.04
CA ASP A 466 -0.50 16.92 14.14
C ASP A 466 -0.13 15.58 14.79
N HIS A 467 0.09 14.54 13.99
CA HIS A 467 0.39 13.19 14.48
C HIS A 467 1.68 13.12 15.30
N TYR A 468 2.72 13.84 14.87
CA TYR A 468 4.02 13.85 15.53
C TYR A 468 4.16 14.98 16.56
N GLY A 469 3.15 15.84 16.73
CA GLY A 469 3.21 16.98 17.65
C GLY A 469 4.27 18.02 17.28
N LEU A 470 4.48 18.22 15.97
CA LEU A 470 5.52 19.11 15.45
C LEU A 470 5.11 20.57 15.58
N ARG A 471 6.08 21.46 15.73
CA ARG A 471 5.82 22.90 15.71
C ARG A 471 5.60 23.41 14.29
N PRO A 472 4.86 24.52 14.11
CA PRO A 472 4.85 25.31 12.89
C PRO A 472 6.25 25.44 12.24
N GLY A 473 6.39 25.00 10.99
CA GLY A 473 7.65 25.05 10.22
C GLY A 473 8.67 23.95 10.53
N GLU A 474 8.43 23.06 11.49
CA GLU A 474 9.29 21.91 11.75
C GLU A 474 9.12 20.85 10.65
N PRO A 475 10.22 20.29 10.10
CA PRO A 475 10.12 19.29 9.05
C PRO A 475 9.58 17.97 9.60
N VAL A 476 8.83 17.25 8.76
CA VAL A 476 8.41 15.88 9.10
C VAL A 476 9.64 14.99 9.34
N PRO A 477 9.57 13.99 10.25
CA PRO A 477 10.71 13.15 10.59
C PRO A 477 11.36 12.51 9.38
N ALA A 478 12.69 12.41 9.39
CA ALA A 478 13.41 11.68 8.37
C ALA A 478 13.36 10.17 8.68
N VAL A 479 12.80 9.37 7.78
CA VAL A 479 12.67 7.91 7.92
C VAL A 479 13.42 7.19 6.80
N ALA A 480 13.90 5.98 7.08
CA ALA A 480 14.51 5.15 6.05
C ALA A 480 13.43 4.68 5.06
N PHE A 481 13.78 4.62 3.77
CA PHE A 481 12.88 4.04 2.76
C PHE A 481 12.54 2.59 3.12
N CYS A 482 11.32 2.14 2.82
CA CYS A 482 10.82 0.82 3.20
C CYS A 482 11.81 -0.29 2.78
N LYS A 483 12.45 -0.94 3.76
CA LYS A 483 13.54 -1.92 3.54
C LYS A 483 13.10 -3.15 2.74
N HIS A 484 11.82 -3.48 2.81
CA HIS A 484 11.23 -4.60 2.08
C HIS A 484 10.89 -4.24 0.63
N HIS A 485 11.06 -2.98 0.23
CA HIS A 485 10.83 -2.55 -1.14
C HIS A 485 12.02 -2.94 -2.04
N GLY A 486 11.74 -3.53 -3.21
CA GLY A 486 12.77 -4.02 -4.14
C GLY A 486 13.72 -2.94 -4.71
N ARG A 487 13.44 -1.65 -4.45
CA ARG A 487 14.26 -0.50 -4.85
C ARG A 487 14.86 0.28 -3.68
N ALA A 488 14.74 -0.22 -2.44
CA ALA A 488 15.23 0.49 -1.25
C ALA A 488 16.71 0.89 -1.36
N ALA A 489 17.53 0.07 -2.01
CA ALA A 489 18.97 0.34 -2.22
C ALA A 489 19.25 1.63 -3.02
N LEU A 490 18.31 2.12 -3.83
CA LEU A 490 18.46 3.37 -4.59
C LEU A 490 18.20 4.62 -3.74
N PHE A 491 17.67 4.46 -2.53
CA PHE A 491 17.30 5.54 -1.63
C PHE A 491 18.00 5.36 -0.28
N PRO A 492 19.34 5.47 -0.24
CA PRO A 492 20.08 5.32 1.01
C PRO A 492 19.79 6.48 1.98
N GLY A 493 19.93 6.20 3.27
CA GLY A 493 19.77 7.18 4.33
C GLY A 493 18.31 7.36 4.79
N HIS A 494 18.09 8.45 5.54
CA HIS A 494 16.77 8.83 6.05
C HIS A 494 16.35 10.12 5.37
N HIS A 495 15.10 10.19 4.93
CA HIS A 495 14.56 11.37 4.25
C HIS A 495 13.15 11.71 4.77
N PRO A 496 12.72 12.98 4.69
CA PRO A 496 11.40 13.42 5.13
C PRO A 496 10.33 13.06 4.08
N TYR A 497 10.09 11.76 3.88
CA TYR A 497 9.06 11.27 2.95
C TYR A 497 7.67 11.69 3.42
N LEU A 498 6.80 12.09 2.49
CA LEU A 498 5.39 12.38 2.83
C LEU A 498 4.61 11.12 3.18
N PHE A 499 4.89 10.02 2.48
CA PHE A 499 4.24 8.74 2.74
C PHE A 499 4.99 8.00 3.84
N GLN A 500 4.82 8.48 5.08
CA GLN A 500 5.32 7.88 6.31
C GLN A 500 4.24 7.91 7.41
N TYR A 501 4.28 7.00 8.37
CA TYR A 501 3.42 7.06 9.56
C TYR A 501 4.03 6.22 10.69
N GLY A 502 3.86 6.62 11.95
CA GLY A 502 4.41 5.89 13.09
C GLY A 502 5.95 5.73 13.04
N GLY A 503 6.65 6.71 12.47
CA GLY A 503 8.12 6.70 12.34
C GLY A 503 8.65 5.74 11.26
N GLN A 504 7.80 5.28 10.34
CA GLN A 504 8.18 4.34 9.29
C GLN A 504 7.67 4.81 7.92
N HIS A 505 8.44 4.52 6.87
CA HIS A 505 8.03 4.74 5.48
C HIS A 505 6.90 3.77 5.08
N LEU A 506 5.86 4.27 4.42
CA LEU A 506 4.71 3.46 4.02
C LEU A 506 5.10 2.44 2.94
N SER A 507 4.58 1.22 3.05
CA SER A 507 4.73 0.19 2.03
C SER A 507 3.71 0.37 0.89
N PRO A 508 3.93 -0.23 -0.30
CA PRO A 508 2.91 -0.31 -1.35
C PRO A 508 1.58 -0.89 -0.85
N SER A 509 1.63 -1.86 0.05
CA SER A 509 0.44 -2.49 0.65
C SER A 509 -0.30 -1.50 1.56
N ALA A 510 0.42 -0.66 2.32
CA ALA A 510 -0.19 0.37 3.16
C ALA A 510 -0.97 1.40 2.32
N ILE A 511 -0.37 1.90 1.24
CA ILE A 511 -1.06 2.81 0.31
C ILE A 511 -2.26 2.13 -0.34
N THR A 512 -2.13 0.86 -0.72
CA THR A 512 -3.24 0.09 -1.30
C THR A 512 -4.39 -0.07 -0.30
N ALA A 513 -4.10 -0.31 0.98
CA ALA A 513 -5.12 -0.37 2.03
C ALA A 513 -5.81 0.99 2.23
N CYS A 514 -5.07 2.10 2.23
CA CYS A 514 -5.62 3.46 2.30
C CYS A 514 -6.53 3.78 1.11
N LEU A 515 -6.11 3.42 -0.11
CA LEU A 515 -6.92 3.59 -1.32
C LEU A 515 -8.20 2.74 -1.28
N ARG A 516 -8.07 1.47 -0.89
CA ARG A 516 -9.21 0.55 -0.77
C ARG A 516 -10.19 1.03 0.28
N PHE A 517 -9.70 1.52 1.41
CA PHE A 517 -10.54 2.15 2.43
C PHE A 517 -11.26 3.32 1.78
N LEU A 518 -10.55 4.36 1.33
CA LEU A 518 -11.17 5.56 0.73
C LEU A 518 -12.23 5.25 -0.34
N CYS A 519 -12.01 4.22 -1.17
CA CYS A 519 -12.89 3.87 -2.28
C CYS A 519 -13.86 2.70 -1.98
N HIS A 520 -13.92 2.21 -0.74
CA HIS A 520 -14.81 1.09 -0.39
C HIS A 520 -16.27 1.44 -0.66
N GLY A 521 -17.05 0.48 -1.13
CA GLY A 521 -18.43 0.73 -1.58
C GLY A 521 -18.54 1.35 -2.97
N MET A 522 -17.43 1.73 -3.63
CA MET A 522 -17.44 2.10 -5.05
C MET A 522 -17.30 0.83 -5.88
N VAL A 523 -18.43 0.33 -6.40
CA VAL A 523 -18.47 -0.87 -7.24
C VAL A 523 -18.38 -0.47 -8.70
N PHE A 524 -17.45 -1.11 -9.39
CA PHE A 524 -17.31 -1.03 -10.84
C PHE A 524 -17.36 -2.44 -11.38
N GLU A 525 -18.11 -2.64 -12.44
CA GLU A 525 -18.30 -3.96 -13.03
C GLU A 525 -17.82 -3.96 -14.47
N THR A 526 -17.16 -5.04 -14.84
CA THR A 526 -16.91 -5.36 -16.23
C THR A 526 -18.22 -5.67 -16.96
N VAL A 527 -18.21 -5.70 -18.29
CA VAL A 527 -19.38 -6.11 -19.10
C VAL A 527 -19.88 -7.51 -18.72
N GLU A 528 -19.00 -8.35 -18.18
CA GLU A 528 -19.29 -9.71 -17.71
C GLU A 528 -19.83 -9.76 -16.26
N GLY A 529 -20.07 -8.60 -15.63
CA GLY A 529 -20.56 -8.49 -14.25
C GLY A 529 -19.50 -8.75 -13.18
N LYS A 530 -18.22 -8.91 -13.56
CA LYS A 530 -17.13 -9.07 -12.58
C LYS A 530 -16.79 -7.74 -11.92
N ALA A 531 -16.76 -7.72 -10.59
CA ALA A 531 -16.35 -6.57 -9.79
C ALA A 531 -14.85 -6.23 -10.01
N VAL A 532 -14.55 -4.94 -10.14
CA VAL A 532 -13.22 -4.41 -10.37
C VAL A 532 -12.69 -3.74 -9.10
N VAL A 533 -11.58 -4.27 -8.57
CA VAL A 533 -10.91 -3.69 -7.40
C VAL A 533 -9.87 -2.65 -7.83
N LEU A 534 -10.00 -1.44 -7.28
CA LEU A 534 -9.06 -0.36 -7.53
C LEU A 534 -7.65 -0.70 -7.02
N LYS A 535 -6.67 -0.44 -7.88
CA LYS A 535 -5.23 -0.63 -7.64
C LYS A 535 -4.44 0.47 -8.37
N ALA A 536 -3.31 0.89 -7.81
CA ALA A 536 -2.51 1.98 -8.38
C ALA A 536 -2.12 1.74 -9.86
N HIS A 537 -1.81 0.49 -10.22
CA HIS A 537 -1.48 0.17 -11.61
C HIS A 537 -2.68 0.32 -12.55
N LEU A 538 -3.89 0.04 -12.08
CA LEU A 538 -5.12 0.23 -12.86
C LEU A 538 -5.43 1.71 -13.03
N LEU A 539 -5.31 2.54 -11.97
CA LEU A 539 -5.49 3.99 -12.07
C LEU A 539 -4.53 4.64 -13.08
N ARG A 540 -3.30 4.14 -13.18
CA ARG A 540 -2.35 4.56 -14.21
C ARG A 540 -2.83 4.24 -15.63
N HIS A 541 -3.43 3.08 -15.85
CA HIS A 541 -4.00 2.72 -17.16
C HIS A 541 -5.25 3.54 -17.47
N VAL A 542 -6.14 3.70 -16.49
CA VAL A 542 -7.32 4.56 -16.61
C VAL A 542 -6.90 5.99 -16.96
N PHE A 543 -5.88 6.54 -16.30
CA PHE A 543 -5.31 7.85 -16.68
C PHE A 543 -4.86 7.86 -18.14
N ALA A 544 -4.04 6.90 -18.57
CA ALA A 544 -3.55 6.81 -19.95
C ALA A 544 -4.68 6.74 -20.98
N THR A 545 -5.69 5.90 -20.73
CA THR A 545 -6.87 5.74 -21.59
C THR A 545 -7.70 7.02 -21.60
N HIS A 546 -7.94 7.63 -20.43
CA HIS A 546 -8.73 8.86 -20.31
C HIS A 546 -8.06 10.03 -21.06
N ILE A 547 -6.77 10.28 -20.84
CA ILE A 547 -6.10 11.41 -21.51
C ILE A 547 -6.00 11.20 -23.02
N HIS A 548 -5.87 9.96 -23.48
CA HIS A 548 -5.82 9.71 -24.92
C HIS A 548 -7.20 9.79 -25.58
N HIS A 549 -8.20 9.10 -25.04
CA HIS A 549 -9.51 8.95 -25.68
C HIS A 549 -10.52 10.04 -25.33
N VAL A 550 -10.42 10.65 -24.14
CA VAL A 550 -11.34 11.72 -23.70
C VAL A 550 -10.70 13.08 -23.92
N GLU A 551 -9.47 13.28 -23.43
CA GLU A 551 -8.76 14.56 -23.57
C GLU A 551 -8.12 14.75 -24.97
N GLN A 552 -8.15 13.72 -25.81
CA GLN A 552 -7.63 13.72 -27.19
C GLN A 552 -6.12 14.06 -27.26
N VAL A 553 -5.35 13.65 -26.25
CA VAL A 553 -3.90 13.89 -26.21
C VAL A 553 -3.16 12.90 -27.11
N PRO A 554 -2.24 13.37 -27.97
CA PRO A 554 -1.41 12.50 -28.81
C PRO A 554 -0.62 11.44 -28.04
N LEU A 555 -0.51 10.23 -28.59
CA LEU A 555 0.12 9.07 -27.93
C LEU A 555 1.60 9.27 -27.58
N ASP A 556 2.31 10.06 -28.38
CA ASP A 556 3.70 10.44 -28.11
C ASP A 556 3.83 11.34 -26.87
N ILE A 557 2.93 12.30 -26.68
CA ILE A 557 2.84 13.11 -25.46
C ILE A 557 2.43 12.23 -24.26
N VAL A 558 1.44 11.35 -24.42
CA VAL A 558 1.03 10.39 -23.38
C VAL A 558 2.20 9.51 -22.95
N ALA A 559 3.02 9.02 -23.90
CA ALA A 559 4.18 8.20 -23.60
C ALA A 559 5.24 8.95 -22.78
N VAL A 560 5.44 10.26 -23.06
CA VAL A 560 6.33 11.13 -22.28
C VAL A 560 5.78 11.36 -20.87
N LEU A 561 4.50 11.71 -20.72
CA LEU A 561 3.85 11.90 -19.42
C LEU A 561 3.93 10.64 -18.55
N LEU A 562 3.83 9.47 -19.17
CA LEU A 562 3.94 8.18 -18.48
C LEU A 562 5.40 7.73 -18.25
N HIS A 563 6.40 8.42 -18.80
CA HIS A 563 7.80 7.99 -18.81
C HIS A 563 7.97 6.51 -19.26
N GLN A 564 7.41 6.16 -20.42
CA GLN A 564 7.56 4.82 -20.98
C GLN A 564 8.99 4.56 -21.46
N LYS A 565 9.51 3.35 -21.21
CA LYS A 565 10.91 2.98 -21.54
C LYS A 565 11.11 2.59 -23.01
N ASN A 566 10.07 2.11 -23.68
CA ASN A 566 10.16 1.60 -25.05
C ASN A 566 9.16 2.35 -25.94
N THR A 567 9.69 3.26 -26.77
CA THR A 567 8.94 4.10 -27.71
C THR A 567 8.63 3.38 -29.03
N ARG A 568 8.73 2.04 -29.12
CA ARG A 568 8.34 1.33 -30.36
C ARG A 568 6.86 1.51 -30.75
N VAL A 569 5.99 1.95 -29.83
CA VAL A 569 4.61 2.37 -30.12
C VAL A 569 4.53 3.82 -30.62
N THR A 570 5.60 4.60 -30.50
CA THR A 570 5.72 6.02 -30.90
C THR A 570 6.84 6.28 -31.91
N GLY A 571 7.41 5.24 -32.53
CA GLY A 571 8.61 5.30 -33.38
C GLY A 571 8.47 6.06 -34.70
N TYR A 572 7.29 6.59 -35.02
CA TYR A 572 7.05 7.38 -36.24
C TYR A 572 7.18 8.90 -36.05
N TYR A 573 7.19 9.41 -34.82
CA TYR A 573 7.30 10.86 -34.55
C TYR A 573 8.57 11.15 -33.74
N ALA A 574 9.27 12.24 -34.06
CA ALA A 574 10.31 12.78 -33.20
C ALA A 574 9.74 13.04 -31.80
N ALA A 575 10.51 12.77 -30.74
CA ALA A 575 10.03 12.97 -29.37
C ALA A 575 9.46 14.40 -29.21
N PRO A 576 8.24 14.56 -28.68
CA PRO A 576 7.59 15.86 -28.63
C PRO A 576 8.44 16.82 -27.79
N PRO A 577 8.64 18.07 -28.24
CA PRO A 577 9.31 19.09 -27.44
C PRO A 577 8.65 19.24 -26.07
N TRP A 578 9.47 19.44 -25.02
CA TRP A 578 8.98 19.54 -23.64
C TRP A 578 7.93 20.64 -23.46
N HIS A 579 8.00 21.75 -24.21
CA HIS A 579 6.98 22.80 -24.16
C HIS A 579 5.58 22.29 -24.56
N GLN A 580 5.48 21.43 -25.58
CA GLN A 580 4.19 20.86 -26.01
C GLN A 580 3.62 19.91 -24.95
N VAL A 581 4.49 19.16 -24.28
CA VAL A 581 4.11 18.29 -23.16
C VAL A 581 3.56 19.12 -22.00
N LEU A 582 4.24 20.22 -21.64
CA LEU A 582 3.79 21.12 -20.59
C LEU A 582 2.44 21.77 -20.94
N THR A 583 2.30 22.35 -22.14
CA THR A 583 1.04 22.98 -22.57
C THR A 583 -0.12 21.99 -22.51
N SER A 584 0.07 20.77 -23.01
CA SER A 584 -0.95 19.71 -22.96
C SER A 584 -1.30 19.32 -21.52
N ALA A 585 -0.29 19.14 -20.66
CA ALA A 585 -0.49 18.81 -19.25
C ALA A 585 -1.31 19.89 -18.52
N ASN A 586 -1.11 21.18 -18.82
CA ASN A 586 -1.87 22.24 -18.15
C ASN A 586 -3.33 22.27 -18.55
N VAL A 587 -3.64 22.10 -19.84
CA VAL A 587 -5.03 22.01 -20.31
C VAL A 587 -5.74 20.84 -19.62
N ILE A 588 -5.06 19.70 -19.46
CA ILE A 588 -5.57 18.55 -18.71
C ILE A 588 -5.81 18.92 -17.24
N LEU A 589 -4.84 19.55 -16.58
CA LEU A 589 -4.95 19.93 -15.16
C LEU A 589 -6.09 20.92 -14.89
N ASP A 590 -6.29 21.89 -15.79
CA ASP A 590 -7.38 22.85 -15.69
C ASP A 590 -8.75 22.15 -15.84
N ARG A 591 -8.86 21.18 -16.75
CA ARG A 591 -10.08 20.35 -16.89
C ARG A 591 -10.30 19.43 -15.69
N PHE A 592 -9.24 18.85 -15.13
CA PHE A 592 -9.35 18.08 -13.90
C PHE A 592 -9.82 18.94 -12.72
N ALA A 593 -9.41 20.21 -12.68
CA ALA A 593 -9.92 21.16 -11.71
C ALA A 593 -11.39 21.50 -11.96
N THR A 594 -11.87 21.63 -13.20
CA THR A 594 -13.31 21.89 -13.47
C THR A 594 -14.21 20.69 -13.14
N HIS A 595 -13.71 19.45 -13.26
CA HIS A 595 -14.43 18.27 -12.75
C HIS A 595 -14.64 18.34 -11.24
N LEU A 596 -13.67 18.89 -10.51
CA LEU A 596 -13.81 19.23 -9.10
C LEU A 596 -14.64 20.51 -8.90
N GLY A 597 -14.68 21.41 -9.89
CA GLY A 597 -15.43 22.67 -9.88
C GLY A 597 -16.96 22.57 -9.84
N SER A 598 -17.55 21.48 -10.35
CA SER A 598 -18.98 21.16 -10.07
C SER A 598 -19.21 20.67 -8.64
N LEU A 599 -18.15 20.27 -7.95
CA LEU A 599 -18.08 19.97 -6.51
C LEU A 599 -17.48 21.14 -5.71
N ASP A 600 -16.98 22.19 -6.35
CA ASP A 600 -16.64 23.45 -5.69
C ASP A 600 -17.90 24.20 -5.26
N GLU A 601 -19.09 23.88 -5.77
CA GLU A 601 -20.35 24.25 -5.09
C GLU A 601 -20.46 23.60 -3.69
N ALA A 602 -19.76 22.48 -3.44
CA ALA A 602 -19.61 21.90 -2.11
C ALA A 602 -18.40 22.47 -1.31
N PHE A 603 -17.43 23.12 -1.97
CA PHE A 603 -16.36 23.88 -1.31
C PHE A 603 -16.78 25.33 -0.98
N VAL A 604 -17.64 25.93 -1.79
CA VAL A 604 -18.38 27.19 -1.55
C VAL A 604 -19.36 27.04 -0.38
N ARG A 605 -19.69 25.80 0.01
CA ARG A 605 -20.40 25.46 1.25
C ARG A 605 -19.51 24.87 2.36
N ALA A 606 -18.18 25.02 2.26
CA ALA A 606 -17.33 24.87 3.43
C ALA A 606 -17.70 25.99 4.44
N PRO A 607 -17.94 25.69 5.73
CA PRO A 607 -18.14 26.72 6.76
C PRO A 607 -17.02 27.75 6.66
N ALA A 608 -17.31 29.05 6.81
CA ALA A 608 -16.31 30.13 6.77
C ALA A 608 -15.09 29.87 7.68
N GLU A 609 -15.30 29.04 8.70
CA GLU A 609 -14.31 28.52 9.65
C GLU A 609 -13.25 27.61 9.01
N LEU A 610 -13.62 26.80 8.02
CA LEU A 610 -12.75 25.88 7.28
C LEU A 610 -11.82 26.64 6.32
N GLN A 611 -12.31 27.73 5.73
CA GLN A 611 -11.50 28.66 4.93
C GLN A 611 -10.53 29.45 5.83
N ARG A 612 -10.99 29.94 6.99
CA ARG A 612 -10.11 30.63 7.97
C ARG A 612 -9.03 29.74 8.57
N GLN A 613 -9.38 28.52 9.00
CA GLN A 613 -8.40 27.58 9.55
C GLN A 613 -7.35 27.18 8.51
N TYR A 614 -7.73 27.17 7.22
CA TYR A 614 -6.80 26.95 6.12
C TYR A 614 -5.88 28.15 5.86
N GLU A 615 -6.39 29.38 5.91
CA GLU A 615 -5.55 30.58 5.83
C GLU A 615 -4.60 30.70 7.03
N GLU A 616 -5.08 30.40 8.24
CA GLU A 616 -4.23 30.29 9.44
C GLU A 616 -3.21 29.15 9.32
N ALA A 617 -3.57 28.03 8.69
CA ALA A 617 -2.66 26.92 8.43
C ALA A 617 -1.59 27.28 7.38
N LYS A 618 -1.95 28.08 6.36
CA LYS A 618 -1.00 28.62 5.38
C LYS A 618 0.06 29.52 6.03
N GLU A 619 -0.33 30.25 7.08
CA GLU A 619 0.59 31.06 7.90
C GLU A 619 1.41 30.23 8.90
N ARG A 620 0.83 29.18 9.50
CA ARG A 620 1.51 28.29 10.47
C ARG A 620 2.44 27.27 9.81
N VAL A 621 2.14 26.79 8.61
CA VAL A 621 3.07 26.00 7.79
C VAL A 621 4.01 26.97 7.08
N GLY A 622 4.74 27.75 7.89
CA GLY A 622 5.63 28.78 7.41
C GLY A 622 6.52 28.23 6.30
N THR A 623 6.34 28.74 5.09
CA THR A 623 7.31 28.61 4.00
C THR A 623 7.73 27.17 3.67
N LEU A 624 6.79 26.29 3.29
CA LEU A 624 7.17 25.10 2.52
C LEU A 624 7.66 25.55 1.14
N ALA A 625 8.97 25.79 1.11
CA ALA A 625 9.75 26.47 0.09
C ALA A 625 9.31 27.92 -0.19
N LYS A 626 9.94 28.88 0.48
CA LYS A 626 10.30 30.14 -0.19
C LYS A 626 11.22 29.77 -1.37
N VAL A 627 10.62 29.43 -2.50
CA VAL A 627 11.32 29.33 -3.78
C VAL A 627 11.81 30.75 -4.10
N PRO A 628 13.02 30.96 -4.64
CA PRO A 628 13.43 32.28 -5.13
C PRO A 628 12.39 32.74 -6.16
N GLY A 629 11.55 33.70 -5.79
CA GLY A 629 10.35 34.08 -6.57
C GLY A 629 9.20 34.72 -5.77
N GLY A 630 9.15 34.56 -4.45
CA GLY A 630 8.31 35.38 -3.56
C GLY A 630 6.81 35.05 -3.52
N ASP A 631 6.14 35.62 -2.51
CA ASP A 631 4.70 35.57 -2.30
C ASP A 631 3.97 36.44 -3.34
N CYS A 632 2.82 35.99 -3.82
CA CYS A 632 1.97 36.76 -4.73
C CYS A 632 1.54 38.09 -4.11
N THR A 633 2.10 39.19 -4.60
CA THR A 633 1.43 40.49 -4.77
C THR A 633 1.85 41.05 -6.11
N CYS A 634 0.92 41.12 -7.08
CA CYS A 634 1.10 41.91 -8.29
C CYS A 634 0.88 43.38 -7.96
N LEU A 635 1.85 44.22 -8.29
CA LEU A 635 1.59 45.31 -9.24
C LEU A 635 2.14 44.87 -10.60
#